data_AF-B7P6V2-F1
#
_entry.id   AF-B7P6V2-F1
#
_cell.length_a   1.000
_cell.length_b   1.000
_cell.length_c   1.000
_cell.angle_alpha   90.00
_cell.angle_beta   90.00
_cell.angle_gamma   90.00
#
_symmetry.space_group_name_H-M   'P 1'
#
loop_
_entity.id
_entity.type
_entity.pdbx_description
1 polymer ?
#
loop_
_entity_poly.entity_id
_entity_poly.type
_entity_poly.pdbx_seq_one_letter_code
_entity_poly.pdbx_strand_id
1 'polypeptide(L)'
;MSWQLCLVGSVLQGLSQFDTRLQSRTPAFVMIFCMFSFQLCLLLVLQNGFYVINILDTYVGGILIPIVALYEVVALTWLYGSHNLSRDLEFLRGRPPSSLTMFLWKFLCPAILL
;
A
#
# COMPACT_ATOMS: atom_id res chain seq x y z
N MET A 1 -19.67 3.34 -0.37
CA MET A 1 -19.58 2.44 0.81
C MET A 1 -18.83 1.15 0.52
N SER A 2 -19.03 0.49 -0.63
CA SER A 2 -18.29 -0.74 -1.03
C SER A 2 -16.76 -0.58 -1.07
N TRP A 3 -16.24 0.55 -1.58
CA TRP A 3 -14.80 0.81 -1.68
C TRP A 3 -14.09 0.92 -0.32
N GLN A 4 -14.75 1.53 0.67
CA GLN A 4 -14.18 1.68 2.02
C GLN A 4 -14.07 0.32 2.73
N LEU A 5 -15.07 -0.56 2.55
CA LEU A 5 -15.01 -1.92 3.10
C LEU A 5 -13.89 -2.75 2.45
N CYS A 6 -13.66 -2.56 1.15
CA CYS A 6 -12.58 -3.26 0.44
C CYS A 6 -11.20 -2.80 0.94
N LEU A 7 -10.99 -1.49 1.12
CA LEU A 7 -9.73 -0.95 1.65
C LEU A 7 -9.45 -1.43 3.08
N VAL A 8 -10.44 -1.39 3.97
CA VAL A 8 -10.28 -1.91 5.34
C VAL A 8 -9.98 -3.41 5.33
N GLY A 9 -10.67 -4.17 4.47
CA GLY A 9 -10.40 -5.59 4.27
C GLY A 9 -8.97 -5.88 3.82
N SER A 10 -8.46 -5.13 2.83
CA SER A 10 -7.09 -5.27 2.34
C SER A 10 -6.04 -4.93 3.40
N VAL A 11 -6.27 -3.88 4.21
CA VAL A 11 -5.35 -3.50 5.30
C VAL A 11 -5.31 -4.58 6.38
N LEU A 12 -6.48 -5.08 6.79
CA LEU A 12 -6.56 -6.16 7.79
C LEU A 12 -5.92 -7.45 7.28
N GLN A 13 -6.15 -7.80 6.01
CA GLN A 13 -5.51 -8.94 5.38
C GLN A 13 -3.99 -8.76 5.35
N GLY A 14 -3.49 -7.61 4.88
CA GLY A 14 -2.06 -7.31 4.84
C GLY A 14 -1.38 -7.40 6.21
N LEU A 15 -2.00 -6.82 7.25
CA LEU A 15 -1.50 -6.92 8.62
C LEU A 15 -1.50 -8.36 9.15
N SER A 16 -2.50 -9.16 8.80
CA SER A 16 -2.55 -10.58 9.18
C SER A 16 -1.53 -11.46 8.45
N GLN A 17 -1.12 -11.09 7.22
CA GLN A 17 -0.13 -11.83 6.44
C GLN A 17 1.31 -11.57 6.92
N PHE A 18 1.56 -10.38 7.51
CA PHE A 18 2.90 -10.00 7.96
C PHE A 18 3.37 -10.78 9.19
N ASP A 19 2.47 -11.31 10.02
CA ASP A 19 2.85 -12.02 11.24
C ASP A 19 1.89 -13.19 11.59
N THR A 20 2.29 -14.41 11.22
CA THR A 20 1.59 -15.66 11.58
C THR A 20 1.74 -16.05 13.06
N ARG A 21 2.61 -15.37 13.82
CA ARG A 21 2.89 -15.63 15.25
C ARG A 21 2.01 -14.81 16.19
N LEU A 22 1.43 -13.70 15.74
CA LEU A 22 0.59 -12.79 16.54
C LEU A 22 -0.93 -13.07 16.47
N GLN A 23 -1.34 -14.16 15.84
CA GLN A 23 -2.74 -14.54 15.65
C GLN A 23 -3.51 -14.88 16.95
N SER A 24 -2.81 -15.05 18.08
CA SER A 24 -3.44 -15.30 19.39
C SER A 24 -3.83 -14.01 20.14
N ARG A 25 -3.30 -12.84 19.74
CA ARG A 25 -3.54 -11.53 20.39
C ARG A 25 -4.19 -10.48 19.44
N THR A 26 -4.49 -10.87 18.21
CA THR A 26 -5.10 -10.07 17.14
C THR A 26 -6.34 -9.26 17.54
N PRO A 27 -7.32 -9.74 18.34
CA PRO A 27 -8.51 -8.93 18.62
C PRO A 27 -8.18 -7.65 19.38
N ALA A 28 -7.16 -7.66 20.25
CA ALA A 28 -6.76 -6.47 21.00
C ALA A 28 -6.10 -5.41 20.10
N PHE A 29 -5.22 -5.83 19.17
CA PHE A 29 -4.58 -4.93 18.22
C PHE A 29 -5.59 -4.29 17.26
N VAL A 30 -6.55 -5.07 16.76
CA VAL A 30 -7.62 -4.56 15.89
C VAL A 30 -8.49 -3.55 16.64
N MET A 31 -8.84 -3.83 17.89
CA MET A 31 -9.58 -2.90 18.75
C MET A 31 -8.81 -1.58 18.96
N ILE A 32 -7.52 -1.64 19.28
CA ILE A 32 -6.67 -0.46 19.46
C ILE A 32 -6.60 0.35 18.16
N PHE A 33 -6.37 -0.31 17.02
CA PHE A 33 -6.31 0.35 15.71
C PHE A 33 -7.64 1.03 15.35
N CYS A 34 -8.76 0.34 15.60
CA CYS A 34 -10.09 0.90 15.39
C CYS A 34 -10.33 2.14 16.27
N MET A 35 -10.01 2.06 17.58
CA MET A 35 -10.13 3.18 18.50
C MET A 35 -9.27 4.38 18.08
N PHE A 36 -8.03 4.13 17.64
CA PHE A 36 -7.15 5.18 17.15
C PHE A 36 -7.69 5.83 15.86
N SER A 37 -8.17 5.02 14.91
CA SER A 37 -8.80 5.52 13.68
C SER A 37 -10.06 6.35 13.96
N PHE A 38 -10.84 5.96 14.98
CA PHE A 38 -12.02 6.69 15.41
C PHE A 38 -11.65 8.05 16.01
N GLN A 39 -10.63 8.11 16.87
CA GLN A 39 -10.14 9.36 17.45
C GLN A 39 -9.59 10.32 16.38
N LEU A 40 -8.83 9.80 15.42
CA LEU A 40 -8.36 10.57 14.26
C LEU A 40 -9.53 11.15 13.47
N CYS A 41 -10.53 10.32 13.16
CA CYS A 41 -11.73 10.78 12.44
C CYS A 41 -12.47 11.87 13.22
N LEU A 42 -12.58 11.72 14.55
CA LEU A 42 -13.21 12.72 15.42
C LEU A 42 -12.47 14.06 15.38
N LEU A 43 -11.13 14.05 15.43
CA LEU A 43 -10.30 15.26 15.33
C LEU A 43 -10.46 15.98 13.98
N LEU A 44 -10.72 15.24 12.90
CA LEU A 44 -10.92 15.80 11.55
C LEU A 44 -12.31 16.44 11.36
N VAL A 45 -13.30 16.13 12.21
CA VAL A 45 -14.66 16.70 12.14
C VAL A 45 -14.80 18.01 12.92
N LEU A 46 -13.81 18.37 13.76
CA LEU A 46 -13.80 19.66 14.47
C LEU A 46 -13.74 20.85 13.49
N GLN A 47 -14.10 22.04 13.95
CA GLN A 47 -14.21 23.26 13.13
C GLN A 47 -12.91 23.64 12.38
N ASN A 48 -11.73 23.24 12.90
CA ASN A 48 -10.42 23.41 12.24
C ASN A 48 -9.93 22.15 11.50
N GLY A 49 -10.75 21.10 11.42
CA GLY A 49 -10.36 19.81 10.85
C GLY A 49 -10.03 19.87 9.37
N PHE A 50 -10.67 20.77 8.61
CA PHE A 50 -10.39 20.94 7.17
C PHE A 50 -8.93 21.32 6.89
N TYR A 51 -8.30 22.15 7.74
CA TYR A 51 -6.89 22.49 7.61
C TYR A 51 -5.99 21.28 7.81
N VAL A 52 -6.30 20.45 8.81
CA VAL A 52 -5.57 19.21 9.10
C VAL A 52 -5.75 18.21 7.95
N ILE A 53 -6.96 18.05 7.42
CA ILE A 53 -7.24 17.18 6.26
C ILE A 53 -6.41 17.62 5.05
N ASN A 54 -6.37 18.92 4.75
CA ASN A 54 -5.66 19.42 3.58
C ASN A 54 -4.15 19.16 3.65
N ILE A 55 -3.56 19.34 4.83
CA ILE A 55 -2.16 18.97 5.09
C ILE A 55 -1.98 17.47 4.88
N LEU A 56 -2.83 16.66 5.51
CA LEU A 56 -2.71 15.21 5.48
C LEU A 56 -2.85 14.66 4.05
N ASP A 57 -3.77 15.19 3.25
CA ASP A 57 -3.94 14.82 1.85
C ASP A 57 -2.71 15.21 1.01
N THR A 58 -2.18 16.42 1.20
CA THR A 58 -1.00 16.91 0.47
C THR A 58 0.26 16.10 0.81
N TYR A 59 0.49 15.79 2.08
CA TYR A 59 1.69 15.06 2.51
C TYR A 59 1.55 13.55 2.31
N VAL A 60 0.43 12.94 2.71
CA VAL A 60 0.23 11.49 2.60
C VAL A 60 -0.04 11.09 1.16
N GLY A 61 -1.06 11.70 0.55
CA GLY A 61 -1.47 11.42 -0.83
C GLY A 61 -0.42 11.85 -1.84
N GLY A 62 0.12 13.06 -1.69
CA GLY A 62 1.03 13.65 -2.66
C GLY A 62 2.48 13.18 -2.58
N ILE A 63 3.03 12.94 -1.38
CA ILE A 63 4.48 12.74 -1.20
C ILE A 63 4.82 11.37 -0.63
N LEU A 64 4.14 10.94 0.45
CA LEU A 64 4.53 9.72 1.16
C LEU A 64 4.20 8.44 0.36
N ILE A 65 2.98 8.34 -0.18
CA ILE A 65 2.55 7.17 -0.98
C ILE A 65 3.49 6.91 -2.18
N PRO A 66 3.84 7.90 -3.03
CA PRO A 66 4.72 7.63 -4.16
C PRO A 66 6.14 7.25 -3.72
N ILE A 67 6.68 7.84 -2.65
CA ILE A 67 8.00 7.45 -2.11
C ILE A 67 7.99 5.99 -1.64
N VAL A 68 6.94 5.56 -0.94
CA VAL A 68 6.80 4.17 -0.48
C VAL A 68 6.69 3.22 -1.67
N ALA A 69 5.90 3.57 -2.69
CA ALA A 69 5.78 2.78 -3.91
C ALA A 69 7.11 2.63 -4.65
N LEU A 70 7.90 3.72 -4.75
CA LEU A 70 9.24 3.67 -5.32
C LEU A 70 10.16 2.73 -4.54
N TYR A 71 10.15 2.84 -3.21
CA TYR A 71 10.96 1.96 -2.36
C TYR A 71 10.56 0.49 -2.48
N GLU A 72 9.25 0.20 -2.54
CA GLU A 72 8.75 -1.16 -2.74
C GLU A 72 9.23 -1.75 -4.06
N VAL A 73 9.18 -0.97 -5.16
CA VAL A 73 9.68 -1.42 -6.46
C VAL A 73 11.19 -1.64 -6.43
N VAL A 74 11.97 -0.73 -5.83
CA VAL A 74 13.42 -0.89 -5.68
C VAL A 74 13.75 -2.13 -4.84
N ALA A 75 13.09 -2.29 -3.70
CA ALA A 75 13.25 -3.45 -2.83
C ALA A 75 12.91 -4.76 -3.54
N LEU A 76 11.83 -4.81 -4.32
CA LEU A 76 11.48 -5.98 -5.12
C LEU A 76 12.53 -6.28 -6.20
N THR A 77 13.03 -5.25 -6.90
CA THR A 77 14.04 -5.48 -7.94
C THR A 77 15.38 -5.98 -7.38
N TRP A 78 15.75 -5.49 -6.20
CA TRP A 78 17.01 -5.84 -5.52
C TRP A 78 16.91 -7.18 -4.79
N LEU A 79 15.84 -7.42 -4.02
CA LEU A 79 15.67 -8.61 -3.20
C LEU A 79 15.21 -9.83 -4.02
N TYR A 80 14.31 -9.64 -5.00
CA TYR A 80 13.76 -10.75 -5.79
C TYR A 80 14.64 -11.12 -7.00
N GLY A 81 15.44 -10.17 -7.50
CA GLY A 81 16.27 -10.33 -8.69
C GLY A 81 15.48 -10.32 -10.00
N SER A 82 15.91 -9.51 -10.97
CA SER A 82 15.26 -9.30 -12.27
C SER A 82 14.91 -10.60 -13.03
N HIS A 83 15.71 -11.65 -12.84
CA HIS A 83 15.55 -12.94 -13.51
C HIS A 83 14.37 -13.77 -12.97
N ASN A 84 14.13 -13.77 -11.65
CA ASN A 84 13.00 -14.50 -11.05
C ASN A 84 11.68 -13.78 -11.36
N LEU A 85 11.70 -12.45 -11.30
CA LEU A 85 10.55 -11.63 -11.64
C LEU A 85 10.05 -11.87 -13.07
N SER A 86 10.97 -11.98 -14.04
CA SER A 86 10.60 -12.25 -15.43
C SER A 86 9.94 -13.63 -15.60
N ARG A 87 10.39 -14.64 -14.84
CA ARG A 87 9.85 -16.01 -14.88
C ARG A 87 8.44 -16.11 -14.29
N ASP A 88 8.18 -15.46 -13.15
CA ASP A 88 6.83 -15.45 -12.56
C ASP A 88 5.81 -14.73 -13.46
N LEU A 89 6.25 -13.65 -14.09
CA LEU A 89 5.40 -12.87 -14.97
C LEU A 89 5.12 -13.58 -16.31
N GLU A 90 6.06 -14.38 -16.79
CA GLU A 90 5.86 -15.28 -17.92
C GLU A 90 4.87 -16.39 -17.59
N PHE A 91 4.93 -16.95 -16.38
CA PHE A 91 3.99 -17.98 -15.90
C PHE A 91 2.55 -17.44 -15.79
N LEU A 92 2.39 -16.18 -15.38
CA LEU A 92 1.08 -15.53 -15.22
C LEU A 92 0.46 -15.08 -16.55
N ARG A 93 1.26 -14.88 -17.61
CA ARG A 93 0.78 -14.30 -18.89
C ARG A 93 0.86 -15.24 -20.09
N GLY A 94 1.59 -16.35 -19.99
CA GLY A 94 1.67 -17.39 -21.03
C GLY A 94 2.43 -16.99 -22.31
N ARG A 95 3.05 -15.81 -22.34
CA ARG A 95 4.01 -15.37 -23.37
C ARG A 95 5.18 -14.65 -22.71
N PRO A 96 6.43 -14.82 -23.14
CA PRO A 96 7.57 -14.07 -22.61
C PRO A 96 7.43 -12.58 -22.96
N PRO A 97 7.14 -11.69 -22.00
CA PRO A 97 7.28 -10.26 -22.26
C PRO A 97 8.77 -9.91 -22.25
N SER A 98 9.19 -8.96 -23.09
CA SER A 98 10.54 -8.42 -22.97
C SER A 98 10.71 -7.82 -21.56
N SER A 99 11.78 -8.18 -20.86
CA SER A 99 12.01 -7.77 -19.45
C SER A 99 11.93 -6.25 -19.27
N LEU A 100 12.28 -5.51 -20.33
CA LEU A 100 12.17 -4.05 -20.42
C LEU A 100 10.73 -3.55 -20.48
N THR A 101 9.79 -4.19 -21.19
CA THR A 101 8.38 -3.75 -21.23
C THR A 101 7.73 -3.86 -19.85
N MET A 102 8.15 -4.82 -19.03
CA MET A 102 7.57 -5.03 -17.71
C MET A 102 8.17 -4.11 -16.65
N PHE A 103 9.48 -3.84 -16.76
CA PHE A 103 10.14 -2.80 -15.99
C PHE A 103 9.60 -1.42 -16.38
N LEU A 104 9.39 -1.19 -17.68
CA LEU A 104 8.80 0.03 -18.21
C LEU A 104 7.39 0.21 -17.66
N TRP A 105 6.51 -0.78 -17.62
CA TRP A 105 5.19 -0.60 -16.99
C TRP A 105 5.27 -0.36 -15.47
N LYS A 106 6.22 -1.00 -14.77
CA LYS A 106 6.44 -0.79 -13.33
C LYS A 106 7.09 0.54 -12.97
N PHE A 107 7.85 1.16 -13.87
CA PHE A 107 8.50 2.46 -13.68
C PHE A 107 7.70 3.61 -14.29
N LEU A 108 6.96 3.34 -15.38
CA LEU A 108 6.10 4.33 -16.03
C LEU A 108 4.86 4.61 -15.20
N CYS A 109 4.29 3.61 -14.50
CA CYS A 109 3.20 3.84 -13.54
C CYS A 109 3.57 4.85 -12.43
N PRO A 110 4.68 4.69 -11.68
CA PRO A 110 5.09 5.69 -10.69
C PRO A 110 5.59 6.99 -11.32
N ALA A 111 6.15 6.97 -12.54
CA ALA A 111 6.56 8.19 -13.24
C ALA A 111 5.39 9.02 -13.82
N ILE A 112 4.21 8.41 -14.02
CA ILE A 112 2.96 9.10 -14.40
C ILE A 112 2.25 9.66 -13.16
N LEU A 113 2.49 9.06 -11.99
CA LEU A 113 1.86 9.42 -10.72
C LEU A 113 2.65 10.46 -9.92
N LEU A 114 3.93 10.66 -10.26
CA LEU A 114 4.83 11.70 -9.76
C LEU A 114 4.81 12.92 -10.70
#